data_AF-A0A3L6JGQ3-F1
#
_entry.id   AF-A0A3L6JGQ3-F1
#
_cell.length_a   1.000
_cell.length_b   1.000
_cell.length_c   1.000
_cell.angle_alpha   90.00
_cell.angle_beta   90.00
_cell.angle_gamma   90.00
#
_symmetry.space_group_name_H-M   'P 1'
#
loop_
_entity.id
_entity.type
_entity.pdbx_description
1 polymer ?
#
loop_
_entity_poly.entity_id
_entity_poly.type
_entity_poly.pdbx_seq_one_letter_code
_entity_poly.pdbx_strand_id
1 'polypeptide(L)' 'MAHEGLVLFMIALGILLLLAFYLGPDRETRLVKRNEGRIMLVPSAMIMLVLAIIVFSGVLG' A
#
# COMPACT_ATOMS: atom_id res chain seq x y z
N MET A 1 -3.19 21.06 7.45
CA MET A 1 -4.42 20.69 6.74
C MET A 1 -4.19 19.77 5.54
N ALA A 2 -3.58 20.22 4.42
CA ALA A 2 -3.36 19.34 3.26
C ALA A 2 -2.41 18.16 3.57
N HIS A 3 -1.37 18.42 4.38
CA HIS A 3 -0.37 17.42 4.78
C HIS A 3 -0.96 16.29 5.63
N GLU A 4 -1.85 16.62 6.57
CA GLU A 4 -2.53 15.64 7.44
C GLU A 4 -3.49 14.74 6.64
N GLY A 5 -4.21 15.33 5.67
CA GLY A 5 -5.06 14.58 4.74
C GLY A 5 -4.28 13.61 3.86
N LEU A 6 -3.10 14.03 3.39
CA LEU A 6 -2.20 13.15 2.62
C LEU A 6 -1.73 11.96 3.45
N VAL A 7 -1.28 12.18 4.70
CA VAL A 7 -0.87 11.11 5.61
C VAL A 7 -1.99 10.10 5.82
N LEU A 8 -3.20 10.58 6.12
CA LEU A 8 -4.36 9.72 6.33
C LEU A 8 -4.67 8.87 5.09
N PHE A 9 -4.61 9.48 3.90
CA PHE A 9 -4.80 8.78 2.63
C PHE A 9 -3.75 7.70 2.41
N MET A 10 -2.47 7.99 2.68
CA MET A 10 -1.38 7.02 2.51
C MET A 10 -1.51 5.83 3.46
N ILE A 11 -1.92 6.07 4.71
CA ILE A 11 -2.21 5.01 5.68
C ILE A 11 -3.37 4.16 5.21
N ALA A 12 -4.49 4.78 4.80
CA ALA A 12 -5.66 4.08 4.31
C ALA A 12 -5.33 3.22 3.08
N LEU A 13 -4.54 3.75 2.14
CA LEU A 13 -4.12 3.02 0.94
C LEU A 13 -3.17 1.87 1.29
N GLY A 14 -2.22 2.06 2.22
CA GLY A 14 -1.34 1.00 2.70
C GLY A 14 -2.12 -0.17 3.32
N ILE A 15 -3.12 0.12 4.16
CA ILE A 15 -4.01 -0.88 4.74
C ILE A 15 -4.84 -1.57 3.65
N LEU A 16 -5.37 -0.82 2.68
CA LEU A 16 -6.15 -1.37 1.58
C LEU A 16 -5.33 -2.35 0.74
N LEU A 17 -4.05 -2.05 0.48
CA LEU A 17 -3.14 -2.93 -0.26
C LEU A 17 -2.84 -4.23 0.51
N LEU A 18 -2.70 -4.17 1.84
CA LEU A 18 -2.59 -5.37 2.67
C LEU A 18 -3.88 -6.19 2.66
N LEU A 19 -5.05 -5.54 2.73
CA LEU A 19 -6.33 -6.24 2.58
C LEU A 19 -6.46 -6.89 1.21
N ALA A 20 -6.06 -6.19 0.15
CA ALA A 20 -6.06 -6.72 -1.22
C ALA A 20 -5.14 -7.94 -1.38
N PHE A 21 -4.05 -8.03 -0.59
CA PHE A 21 -3.20 -9.22 -0.55
C PHE A 21 -3.97 -10.46 -0.03
N TYR A 22 -4.77 -10.29 1.03
CA TYR A 22 -5.59 -11.37 1.59
C TYR A 22 -6.82 -11.69 0.73
N LEU A 23 -7.45 -10.67 0.14
CA LEU A 23 -8.61 -10.83 -0.73
C LEU A 23 -8.24 -11.36 -2.12
N GLY A 24 -6.97 -11.21 -2.51
CA GLY A 24 -6.32 -11.93 -3.59
C GLY A 24 -6.77 -11.55 -5.01
N PRO A 25 -5.83 -11.44 -5.97
CA PRO A 25 -6.16 -11.53 -7.39
C PRO A 25 -6.46 -12.99 -7.76
N ASP A 26 -7.61 -13.51 -7.35
CA ASP A 26 -7.97 -14.93 -7.47
C ASP A 26 -8.52 -15.33 -8.83
N ARG A 27 -8.76 -14.36 -9.71
CA ARG A 27 -9.32 -14.57 -11.05
C ARG A 27 -8.28 -14.91 -12.12
N GLU A 28 -7.00 -14.94 -11.78
CA GLU A 28 -5.91 -15.25 -12.71
C GLU A 28 -5.68 -16.77 -12.82
N THR A 29 -5.76 -17.30 -14.04
CA THR A 29 -5.59 -18.75 -14.31
C THR A 29 -4.12 -19.17 -14.25
N ARG A 30 -3.18 -18.25 -14.54
CA ARG A 30 -1.74 -18.51 -14.48
C ARG A 30 -1.21 -18.28 -13.06
N LEU A 31 -0.78 -19.36 -12.41
CA LEU A 31 -0.23 -19.33 -11.04
C LEU A 31 0.93 -18.33 -10.87
N VAL A 32 1.81 -18.23 -11.87
CA VAL A 32 2.96 -17.31 -11.83
C VAL A 32 2.49 -15.86 -11.77
N LYS A 33 1.53 -15.48 -12.62
CA LYS A 33 0.99 -14.11 -12.67
C LYS A 33 0.19 -13.75 -11.42
N ARG A 34 -0.54 -14.71 -10.87
CA ARG A 34 -1.22 -14.56 -9.59
C ARG A 34 -0.24 -14.28 -8.45
N ASN A 35 0.86 -15.03 -8.41
CA ASN A 35 1.89 -14.87 -7.38
C ASN A 35 2.64 -13.55 -7.56
N GLU A 36 3.00 -13.16 -8.78
CA GLU A 36 3.58 -11.85 -9.07
C GLU A 36 2.67 -10.72 -8.56
N GLY A 37 1.38 -10.76 -8.90
CA GLY A 37 0.40 -9.76 -8.45
C GLY A 37 0.26 -9.70 -6.94
N ARG A 38 0.20 -10.84 -6.24
CA ARG A 38 0.15 -10.88 -4.77
C ARG A 38 1.44 -10.32 -4.15
N ILE A 39 2.60 -10.78 -4.62
CA ILE A 39 3.89 -10.39 -4.04
C ILE A 39 4.14 -8.90 -4.21
N MET A 40 3.64 -8.26 -5.28
CA MET A 40 3.77 -6.82 -5.49
C MET A 40 2.96 -5.96 -4.51
N LEU A 41 1.87 -6.48 -3.91
CA LEU A 41 1.02 -5.69 -3.01
C LEU A 41 1.70 -5.36 -1.67
N VAL A 42 2.50 -6.29 -1.14
CA VAL A 42 3.22 -6.12 0.14
C VAL A 42 4.28 -5.01 0.10
N PRO A 43 5.24 -4.98 -0.86
CA PRO A 43 6.22 -3.90 -0.93
C PRO A 43 5.55 -2.55 -1.24
N SER A 44 4.50 -2.52 -2.06
CA SER A 44 3.73 -1.29 -2.30
C SER A 44 3.08 -0.76 -1.01
N ALA A 45 2.43 -1.63 -0.23
CA ALA A 45 1.85 -1.25 1.06
C ALA A 45 2.91 -0.71 2.03
N MET A 46 4.06 -1.38 2.11
CA MET A 46 5.18 -0.95 2.95
C MET A 46 5.70 0.44 2.57
N ILE A 47 5.92 0.69 1.27
CA ILE A 47 6.37 2.00 0.78
C ILE A 47 5.36 3.09 1.17
N MET A 48 4.05 2.83 1.00
CA MET A 48 3.02 3.79 1.38
C MET A 48 3.03 4.14 2.87
N LEU A 49 3.24 3.15 3.74
CA LEU A 49 3.32 3.37 5.20
C LEU A 49 4.59 4.12 5.61
N VAL A 50 5.73 3.78 5.00
CA VAL A 50 7.00 4.48 5.25
C VAL A 50 6.90 5.94 4.79
N LEU A 51 6.34 6.19 3.60
CA LEU A 51 6.11 7.54 3.13
C LEU A 51 5.14 8.30 4.03
N ALA A 52 4.07 7.66 4.51
CA ALA A 52 3.16 8.28 5.48
C ALA A 52 3.89 8.74 6.75
N ILE A 53 4.85 7.95 7.26
CA ILE A 53 5.67 8.32 8.42
C ILE A 53 6.57 9.51 8.11
N ILE A 54 7.25 9.51 6.95
CA ILE A 54 8.15 10.61 6.53
C ILE A 54 7.36 11.91 6.33
N VAL A 55 6.19 11.81 5.71
CA VAL A 55 5.28 12.93 5.47
C VAL A 55 4.73 13.43 6.81
N PHE A 56 4.37 12.54 7.74
CA PHE A 56 3.88 12.93 9.06
C PHE A 56 4.95 13.57 9.94
N SER A 57 6.21 13.12 9.84
CA SER A 57 7.31 13.67 10.66
C SER A 57 7.69 15.10 10.31
N GLY A 58 7.10 15.67 9.24
CA GLY A 58 7.38 17.04 8.81
C GLY A 58 8.76 17.22 8.19
N VAL A 59 9.47 16.14 7.87
CA VAL A 59 10.79 16.20 7.19
C VAL A 59 10.67 16.83 5.79
N LEU A 60 9.49 16.76 5.18
CA LEU A 60 9.19 17.36 3.87
C LEU A 60 8.43 18.71 3.98
N GLY A 61 8.16 19.19 5.20
CA GLY A 61 7.36 20.38 5.49
C GLY A 61 8.18 21.64 5.69
#